data_AF-A0A7Y9SNJ8-F1
#
_entry.id   AF-A0A7Y9SNJ8-F1
#
_cell.length_a   1.000
_cell.length_b   1.000
_cell.length_c   1.000
_cell.angle_alpha   90.00
_cell.angle_beta   90.00
_cell.angle_gamma   90.00
#
_symmetry.space_group_name_H-M   'P 1'
#
loop_
_entity.id
_entity.type
_entity.pdbx_description
1 polymer ?
#
loop_
_entity_poly.entity_id
_entity_poly.type
_entity_poly.pdbx_seq_one_letter_code
_entity_poly.pdbx_strand_id
1 'polypeptide(L)'
;MSTQCAEKEEQRPDCDREAVRRRSPPCRIRGARRRILTIAPLRQGTSSPQPGTAKDGAIDHTHDRGTRLRIAGHHRLDTDPTAQRRRMRQRAEQVPRHSFLPHHHKAIPMKPSVRSARSTLRRCSSTALMLLSLLSLLGMAGAASAAPQDGAPDARLARVGAMSAAHKPAGIPDDYVATPFGYFAPACVRQVHSGKRILADGSLQHVDGVREQAQACTQDNFTPSGARVRPDGRGIDGQQVRSSAALTASRARSAVPPPIAHDWVQSAIDVTGAKMGRIVASWKVPQNPTDVAHQTVYFFPGMQSDDPTILQPVLGYRGDSNTWDLSSWNCCQNGMVWSSDFIPAKAGDQIVGDTYATCNNGRPCANWNVDTRNVTTGKSVRLSTTYDINSNTHLVIGGALEVYSVDSCDQYPPDGRITFNAIGVYDYKLGRVQSPAWVSYSDSSGLDVQCNYDVQTTSTSATISY
;
A
#
# COMPACT_ATOMS: atom_id res chain seq x y z
N MET A 1 23.13 -59.92 -15.47
CA MET A 1 22.04 -60.29 -16.38
C MET A 1 21.41 -59.00 -16.86
N SER A 2 21.48 -58.74 -18.16
CA SER A 2 21.02 -57.48 -18.77
C SER A 2 19.67 -57.67 -19.43
N THR A 3 18.84 -56.62 -19.45
CA THR A 3 17.94 -56.39 -20.59
C THR A 3 17.83 -54.89 -20.85
N GLN A 4 18.30 -54.46 -22.02
CA GLN A 4 18.02 -53.15 -22.62
C GLN A 4 16.75 -53.27 -23.48
N CYS A 5 16.11 -52.14 -23.78
CA CYS A 5 15.46 -51.81 -25.06
C CYS A 5 14.83 -50.41 -24.96
N ALA A 6 14.72 -49.58 -26.00
CA ALA A 6 15.52 -49.36 -27.22
C ALA A 6 15.03 -48.04 -27.82
N GLU A 7 15.88 -47.30 -28.54
CA GLU A 7 15.51 -46.04 -29.20
C GLU A 7 14.57 -46.26 -30.40
N LYS A 8 13.84 -45.22 -30.78
CA LYS A 8 13.56 -45.00 -32.21
C LYS A 8 13.46 -43.51 -32.58
N GLU A 9 14.43 -43.09 -33.37
CA GLU A 9 14.56 -41.81 -34.05
C GLU A 9 14.01 -41.95 -35.48
N GLU A 10 13.18 -41.01 -35.97
CA GLU A 10 13.10 -40.77 -37.43
C GLU A 10 12.54 -39.36 -37.80
N GLN A 11 13.45 -38.51 -38.27
CA GLN A 11 13.37 -37.61 -39.43
C GLN A 11 12.21 -36.60 -39.62
N ARG A 12 12.62 -35.34 -39.86
CA ARG A 12 11.85 -34.29 -40.57
C ARG A 12 11.97 -34.48 -42.09
N PRO A 13 11.05 -33.88 -42.86
CA PRO A 13 11.42 -33.21 -44.11
C PRO A 13 11.16 -31.70 -44.06
N ASP A 14 12.03 -30.96 -44.73
CA ASP A 14 11.93 -29.52 -44.98
C ASP A 14 11.34 -29.30 -46.37
N CYS A 15 10.43 -28.33 -46.56
CA CYS A 15 9.94 -27.94 -47.88
C CYS A 15 9.46 -26.48 -47.88
N ASP A 16 9.95 -25.73 -48.87
CA ASP A 16 9.84 -24.27 -48.96
C ASP A 16 8.83 -23.82 -50.04
N ARG A 17 8.41 -22.55 -49.94
CA ARG A 17 7.80 -21.68 -50.98
C ARG A 17 6.32 -21.77 -51.44
N GLU A 18 5.80 -20.54 -51.47
CA GLU A 18 4.94 -19.90 -52.47
C GLU A 18 3.40 -20.03 -52.44
N ALA A 19 2.77 -18.99 -52.98
CA ALA A 19 1.44 -18.52 -52.61
C ALA A 19 0.40 -18.68 -53.73
N VAL A 20 -0.90 -18.64 -53.39
CA VAL A 20 -1.95 -18.02 -54.23
C VAL A 20 -3.24 -17.76 -53.42
N ARG A 21 -3.96 -16.70 -53.78
CA ARG A 21 -5.22 -16.22 -53.16
C ARG A 21 -6.44 -17.10 -53.49
N ARG A 22 -7.44 -17.17 -52.58
CA ARG A 22 -8.91 -17.12 -52.89
C ARG A 22 -9.77 -16.89 -51.64
N ARG A 23 -11.08 -16.60 -51.82
CA ARG A 23 -11.98 -15.92 -50.85
C ARG A 23 -13.12 -16.80 -50.31
N SER A 24 -13.56 -16.50 -49.07
CA SER A 24 -14.93 -16.71 -48.50
C SER A 24 -15.41 -18.16 -48.23
N PRO A 25 -16.50 -18.41 -47.45
CA PRO A 25 -17.34 -17.55 -46.59
C PRO A 25 -17.47 -18.05 -45.11
N PRO A 26 -18.21 -17.36 -44.20
CA PRO A 26 -18.35 -17.78 -42.79
C PRO A 26 -19.53 -18.73 -42.50
N CYS A 27 -19.33 -19.68 -41.57
CA CYS A 27 -20.38 -20.59 -41.09
C CYS A 27 -21.17 -20.02 -39.89
N ARG A 28 -22.50 -19.96 -40.02
CA ARG A 28 -23.45 -19.78 -38.90
C ARG A 28 -23.59 -21.09 -38.12
N ILE A 29 -23.58 -21.02 -36.80
CA ILE A 29 -24.12 -22.09 -35.93
C ILE A 29 -25.49 -21.64 -35.40
N ARG A 30 -26.53 -22.47 -35.60
CA ARG A 30 -27.87 -22.29 -35.00
C ARG A 30 -27.89 -22.91 -33.59
N GLY A 31 -28.62 -22.28 -32.67
CA GLY A 31 -28.67 -22.70 -31.28
C GLY A 31 -29.51 -23.95 -31.00
N ALA A 32 -29.27 -24.57 -29.84
CA ALA A 32 -30.07 -25.63 -29.27
C ALA A 32 -30.87 -25.12 -28.06
N ARG A 33 -32.16 -25.47 -28.01
CA ARG A 33 -33.07 -25.10 -26.90
C ARG A 33 -32.75 -25.93 -25.66
N ARG A 34 -32.64 -25.31 -24.48
CA ARG A 34 -32.80 -26.01 -23.18
C ARG A 34 -34.23 -25.83 -22.66
N ARG A 35 -34.84 -26.92 -22.20
CA ARG A 35 -36.17 -26.92 -21.58
C ARG A 35 -36.06 -26.43 -20.13
N ILE A 36 -37.06 -25.67 -19.71
CA ILE A 36 -37.29 -25.31 -18.31
C ILE A 36 -38.02 -26.49 -17.66
N LEU A 37 -37.58 -26.92 -16.48
CA LEU A 37 -38.31 -27.87 -15.65
C LEU A 37 -38.84 -27.13 -14.41
N THR A 38 -40.16 -27.00 -14.31
CA THR A 38 -40.84 -26.36 -13.18
C THR A 38 -41.24 -27.44 -12.17
N ILE A 39 -40.91 -27.26 -10.89
CA ILE A 39 -41.38 -28.13 -9.80
C ILE A 39 -42.31 -27.30 -8.91
N ALA A 40 -43.49 -27.83 -8.65
CA ALA A 40 -44.49 -27.26 -7.72
C ALA A 40 -44.70 -28.23 -6.53
N PRO A 41 -45.07 -27.73 -5.34
CA PRO A 41 -45.15 -28.54 -4.12
C PRO A 41 -46.50 -29.27 -3.97
N LEU A 42 -46.47 -30.44 -3.33
CA LEU A 42 -47.64 -31.21 -2.90
C LEU A 42 -47.87 -31.10 -1.38
N ARG A 43 -49.12 -31.28 -0.94
CA ARG A 43 -49.60 -30.95 0.41
C ARG A 43 -50.45 -32.09 1.02
N GLN A 44 -50.38 -32.20 2.36
CA GLN A 44 -51.40 -32.73 3.30
C GLN A 44 -51.61 -34.26 3.49
N GLY A 45 -51.94 -34.63 4.73
CA GLY A 45 -52.36 -35.97 5.19
C GLY A 45 -51.82 -36.39 6.58
N THR A 46 -52.00 -35.63 7.67
CA THR A 46 -53.02 -35.85 8.74
C THR A 46 -53.06 -37.20 9.46
N SER A 47 -52.68 -37.24 10.75
CA SER A 47 -53.49 -37.81 11.87
C SER A 47 -52.83 -37.61 13.25
N SER A 48 -53.66 -37.52 14.30
CA SER A 48 -53.35 -37.44 15.74
C SER A 48 -53.96 -38.70 16.45
N PRO A 49 -53.83 -39.00 17.78
CA PRO A 49 -53.79 -38.05 18.92
C PRO A 49 -52.91 -38.39 20.18
N GLN A 50 -52.63 -37.34 20.97
CA GLN A 50 -52.67 -37.12 22.46
C GLN A 50 -52.74 -38.28 23.51
N PRO A 51 -52.63 -38.00 24.86
CA PRO A 51 -52.34 -36.74 25.60
C PRO A 51 -51.31 -36.83 26.77
N GLY A 52 -50.96 -35.67 27.38
CA GLY A 52 -50.25 -35.61 28.68
C GLY A 52 -50.02 -34.18 29.23
N THR A 53 -50.85 -33.76 30.19
CA THR A 53 -50.77 -32.60 31.12
C THR A 53 -49.34 -32.26 31.62
N ALA A 54 -48.89 -31.05 31.99
CA ALA A 54 -49.51 -29.75 32.39
C ALA A 54 -48.39 -28.63 32.45
N LYS A 55 -48.53 -27.35 32.87
CA LYS A 55 -49.62 -26.51 33.44
C LYS A 55 -49.36 -24.97 33.31
N ASP A 56 -50.41 -24.19 33.60
CA ASP A 56 -50.59 -22.79 34.06
C ASP A 56 -49.44 -21.76 34.21
N GLY A 57 -49.72 -20.51 33.81
CA GLY A 57 -48.90 -19.32 34.14
C GLY A 57 -49.25 -18.02 33.39
N ALA A 58 -50.52 -17.59 33.39
CA ALA A 58 -50.98 -16.38 32.67
C ALA A 58 -51.13 -15.15 33.57
N ILE A 59 -50.79 -13.95 33.06
CA ILE A 59 -51.44 -12.67 33.40
C ILE A 59 -51.65 -11.86 32.11
N ASP A 60 -52.82 -11.23 32.03
CA ASP A 60 -53.38 -10.49 30.89
C ASP A 60 -53.24 -8.97 31.08
N HIS A 61 -53.21 -8.20 29.98
CA HIS A 61 -54.02 -6.98 29.85
C HIS A 61 -54.06 -6.43 28.40
N THR A 62 -55.22 -6.64 27.76
CA THR A 62 -55.99 -5.71 26.90
C THR A 62 -55.59 -4.21 26.96
N HIS A 63 -55.77 -3.33 25.96
CA HIS A 63 -56.75 -3.22 24.84
C HIS A 63 -56.19 -2.18 23.81
N ASP A 64 -56.25 -2.41 22.49
CA ASP A 64 -57.30 -2.01 21.50
C ASP A 64 -57.11 -0.63 20.81
N ARG A 65 -57.53 -0.57 19.53
CA ARG A 65 -57.64 0.58 18.58
C ARG A 65 -56.33 1.18 18.03
N GLY A 66 -56.11 1.34 16.72
CA GLY A 66 -56.94 1.00 15.55
C GLY A 66 -57.48 2.22 14.79
N THR A 67 -56.62 2.89 13.99
CA THR A 67 -57.04 3.98 13.09
C THR A 67 -56.33 3.90 11.74
N ARG A 68 -57.09 3.81 10.64
CA ARG A 68 -56.60 3.99 9.27
C ARG A 68 -56.30 5.48 9.01
N LEU A 69 -55.25 5.80 8.25
CA LEU A 69 -55.17 7.09 7.56
C LEU A 69 -54.75 6.95 6.10
N ARG A 70 -55.21 7.90 5.27
CA ARG A 70 -55.21 7.85 3.81
C ARG A 70 -53.87 8.28 3.20
N ILE A 71 -53.56 7.74 2.02
CA ILE A 71 -52.50 8.24 1.14
C ILE A 71 -53.09 9.31 0.20
N ALA A 72 -52.56 10.53 0.34
CA ALA A 72 -52.52 11.63 -0.63
C ALA A 72 -51.37 12.54 -0.14
N GLY A 73 -50.62 13.28 -0.94
CA GLY A 73 -50.65 13.57 -2.37
C GLY A 73 -49.66 14.73 -2.58
N HIS A 74 -49.08 14.86 -3.78
CA HIS A 74 -48.06 15.86 -4.18
C HIS A 74 -47.84 17.12 -3.30
N HIS A 75 -46.57 17.45 -3.06
CA HIS A 75 -46.09 18.81 -3.30
C HIS A 75 -44.62 18.84 -3.77
N ARG A 76 -44.38 19.49 -4.93
CA ARG A 76 -43.07 20.04 -5.29
C ARG A 76 -42.82 21.30 -4.46
N LEU A 77 -41.56 21.50 -4.06
CA LEU A 77 -41.04 22.81 -3.72
C LEU A 77 -39.67 22.98 -4.39
N ASP A 78 -39.62 23.87 -5.37
CA ASP A 78 -38.37 24.43 -5.88
C ASP A 78 -37.83 25.44 -4.85
N THR A 79 -36.52 25.44 -4.58
CA THR A 79 -35.87 26.48 -3.76
C THR A 79 -34.71 27.13 -4.51
N ASP A 80 -34.92 28.39 -4.87
CA ASP A 80 -34.01 29.32 -5.53
C ASP A 80 -32.74 29.60 -4.66
N PRO A 81 -31.50 29.47 -5.19
CA PRO A 81 -30.27 29.72 -4.44
C PRO A 81 -29.94 31.19 -4.11
N THR A 82 -30.70 32.17 -4.62
CA THR A 82 -30.23 33.56 -4.72
C THR A 82 -30.33 34.38 -3.41
N ALA A 83 -31.01 33.87 -2.38
CA ALA A 83 -31.31 34.62 -1.16
C ALA A 83 -30.14 34.76 -0.15
N GLN A 84 -29.12 33.90 -0.19
CA GLN A 84 -28.16 33.77 0.91
C GLN A 84 -26.96 34.75 0.88
N ARG A 85 -26.77 35.51 -0.21
CA ARG A 85 -25.63 36.45 -0.38
C ARG A 85 -25.81 37.85 0.22
N ARG A 86 -26.98 38.20 0.77
CA ARG A 86 -27.25 39.56 1.31
C ARG A 86 -27.02 39.76 2.81
N ARG A 87 -26.66 38.73 3.60
CA ARG A 87 -26.46 38.84 5.07
C ARG A 87 -25.01 38.93 5.57
N MET A 88 -23.99 38.97 4.70
CA MET A 88 -22.57 39.10 5.10
C MET A 88 -21.91 40.43 4.67
N ARG A 89 -22.66 41.54 4.62
CA ARG A 89 -22.09 42.85 4.21
C ARG A 89 -22.40 44.05 5.13
N GLN A 90 -22.79 43.79 6.38
CA GLN A 90 -22.99 44.81 7.42
C GLN A 90 -22.47 44.33 8.79
N ARG A 91 -21.15 44.28 8.96
CA ARG A 91 -20.44 44.25 10.26
C ARG A 91 -18.93 44.42 10.05
N ALA A 92 -18.53 45.61 9.61
CA ALA A 92 -17.12 45.97 9.42
C ALA A 92 -16.91 47.48 9.58
N GLU A 93 -17.42 48.06 10.67
CA GLU A 93 -17.15 49.46 11.03
C GLU A 93 -17.42 49.68 12.53
N GLN A 94 -16.36 49.65 13.34
CA GLN A 94 -16.17 50.52 14.51
C GLN A 94 -14.78 50.26 15.14
N VAL A 95 -13.95 51.30 15.08
CA VAL A 95 -12.64 51.40 15.74
C VAL A 95 -12.80 52.26 16.99
N PRO A 96 -12.08 51.97 18.08
CA PRO A 96 -11.47 53.07 18.83
C PRO A 96 -9.93 52.99 18.81
N ARG A 97 -9.29 54.13 18.58
CA ARG A 97 -7.84 54.31 18.74
C ARG A 97 -7.52 54.53 20.21
N HIS A 98 -6.44 53.96 20.71
CA HIS A 98 -5.70 54.55 21.83
C HIS A 98 -4.19 54.57 21.53
N SER A 99 -3.60 55.75 21.76
CA SER A 99 -2.20 56.05 21.52
C SER A 99 -1.39 55.84 22.80
N PHE A 100 -0.21 55.21 22.72
CA PHE A 100 0.86 55.40 23.71
C PHE A 100 2.24 55.34 23.05
N LEU A 101 3.18 56.07 23.66
CA LEU A 101 4.51 56.43 23.13
C LEU A 101 5.57 55.32 23.34
N PRO A 102 6.72 55.37 22.62
CA PRO A 102 7.69 54.28 22.59
C PRO A 102 8.69 54.31 23.75
N HIS A 103 9.04 53.13 24.28
CA HIS A 103 10.22 52.96 25.14
C HIS A 103 11.45 52.51 24.35
N HIS A 104 12.53 53.28 24.47
CA HIS A 104 13.87 52.91 24.00
C HIS A 104 14.40 51.68 24.74
N HIS A 105 14.88 50.67 24.00
CA HIS A 105 15.95 49.78 24.50
C HIS A 105 17.09 49.66 23.47
N LYS A 106 18.30 49.54 24.00
CA LYS A 106 19.57 49.83 23.31
C LYS A 106 19.99 48.70 22.38
N ALA A 107 20.34 49.03 21.15
CA ALA A 107 21.12 48.15 20.29
C ALA A 107 22.57 48.05 20.82
N ILE A 108 23.12 46.84 20.88
CA ILE A 108 24.53 46.58 21.23
C ILE A 108 25.35 46.55 19.93
N PRO A 109 26.34 47.44 19.74
CA PRO A 109 27.18 47.43 18.54
C PRO A 109 28.36 46.48 18.68
N MET A 110 28.36 45.37 17.93
CA MET A 110 29.60 44.61 17.70
C MET A 110 30.45 45.30 16.63
N LYS A 111 31.64 45.78 17.03
CA LYS A 111 32.65 46.32 16.11
C LYS A 111 33.43 45.20 15.42
N PRO A 112 33.86 45.38 14.15
CA PRO A 112 34.81 44.47 13.52
C PRO A 112 36.22 44.71 14.07
N SER A 113 36.97 43.63 14.33
CA SER A 113 38.39 43.70 14.71
C SER A 113 39.25 43.11 13.60
N VAL A 114 39.74 43.97 12.71
CA VAL A 114 40.83 43.63 11.79
C VAL A 114 42.14 43.85 12.55
N ARG A 115 42.95 42.79 12.72
CA ARG A 115 44.39 42.95 12.96
C ARG A 115 45.20 42.03 12.04
N SER A 116 45.88 42.69 11.12
CA SER A 116 47.01 42.16 10.35
C SER A 116 48.18 41.84 11.28
N ALA A 117 48.83 40.70 11.05
CA ALA A 117 50.20 40.46 11.49
C ALA A 117 50.93 39.64 10.42
N ARG A 118 51.90 40.27 9.75
CA ARG A 118 52.86 39.60 8.85
C ARG A 118 54.07 39.15 9.66
N SER A 119 54.53 37.92 9.44
CA SER A 119 55.92 37.50 9.61
C SER A 119 56.20 36.35 8.63
N THR A 120 56.77 36.68 7.47
CA THR A 120 58.19 36.47 7.10
C THR A 120 58.57 35.02 6.77
N LEU A 121 58.92 34.81 5.49
CA LEU A 121 59.56 33.61 4.98
C LEU A 121 60.89 33.32 5.69
N ARG A 122 61.29 32.04 5.73
CA ARG A 122 62.66 31.64 5.35
C ARG A 122 62.65 30.30 4.61
N ARG A 123 63.43 30.25 3.52
CA ARG A 123 63.73 29.05 2.72
C ARG A 123 64.97 28.36 3.28
N CYS A 124 65.03 27.03 3.15
CA CYS A 124 66.17 26.20 2.71
C CYS A 124 65.63 24.75 2.65
N SER A 125 65.46 24.06 1.52
CA SER A 125 66.32 23.75 0.35
C SER A 125 67.07 22.42 0.52
N SER A 126 66.84 21.50 -0.44
CA SER A 126 67.74 20.40 -0.85
C SER A 126 67.90 19.22 0.14
N THR A 127 68.10 17.94 -0.23
CA THR A 127 68.17 17.23 -1.54
C THR A 127 68.19 15.71 -1.28
N ALA A 128 67.59 14.89 -2.18
CA ALA A 128 67.79 13.43 -2.43
C ALA A 128 66.45 12.87 -2.97
N LEU A 129 66.24 12.39 -4.22
CA LEU A 129 66.98 11.42 -5.05
C LEU A 129 67.30 10.12 -4.29
N MET A 130 67.03 8.91 -4.79
CA MET A 130 66.37 8.46 -6.02
C MET A 130 66.07 6.96 -5.83
N LEU A 131 64.96 6.40 -6.31
CA LEU A 131 64.90 4.95 -6.64
C LEU A 131 63.72 4.57 -7.56
N LEU A 132 64.07 3.72 -8.52
CA LEU A 132 63.38 3.25 -9.72
C LEU A 132 61.92 2.79 -9.50
N SER A 133 60.94 2.95 -10.41
CA SER A 133 60.93 2.92 -11.89
C SER A 133 61.22 1.55 -12.53
N LEU A 134 60.29 0.60 -12.37
CA LEU A 134 60.15 -0.63 -13.15
C LEU A 134 58.67 -1.05 -13.19
N LEU A 135 58.29 -1.91 -14.15
CA LEU A 135 56.92 -2.31 -14.55
C LEU A 135 56.11 -1.25 -15.32
N SER A 136 56.46 -1.11 -16.60
CA SER A 136 55.49 -0.88 -17.68
C SER A 136 55.37 -2.16 -18.51
N LEU A 137 54.21 -2.35 -19.18
CA LEU A 137 53.81 -3.51 -20.03
C LEU A 137 53.15 -4.70 -19.31
N LEU A 138 51.82 -4.74 -19.30
CA LEU A 138 50.97 -5.85 -19.82
C LEU A 138 49.47 -5.43 -19.77
N GLY A 139 48.65 -5.81 -20.77
CA GLY A 139 47.16 -5.68 -20.78
C GLY A 139 46.63 -4.24 -20.92
N MET A 140 46.24 -3.69 -22.08
CA MET A 140 45.25 -4.16 -23.06
C MET A 140 43.86 -4.53 -22.49
N ALA A 141 42.85 -3.77 -22.93
CA ALA A 141 41.42 -4.08 -22.95
C ALA A 141 40.77 -4.54 -21.63
N GLY A 142 40.49 -3.56 -20.76
CA GLY A 142 39.63 -3.71 -19.58
C GLY A 142 38.67 -2.53 -19.42
N ALA A 143 37.95 -2.16 -20.49
CA ALA A 143 36.80 -1.29 -20.34
C ALA A 143 35.74 -2.06 -19.53
N ALA A 144 35.77 -1.89 -18.21
CA ALA A 144 34.72 -2.36 -17.34
C ALA A 144 33.45 -1.57 -17.71
N SER A 145 32.65 -2.15 -18.61
CA SER A 145 31.27 -1.79 -18.79
C SER A 145 30.65 -1.81 -17.39
N ALA A 146 30.34 -0.62 -16.87
CA ALA A 146 29.41 -0.49 -15.75
C ALA A 146 28.07 -0.99 -16.28
N ALA A 147 27.86 -2.30 -16.24
CA ALA A 147 26.58 -2.90 -16.55
C ALA A 147 25.56 -2.24 -15.61
N PRO A 148 24.48 -1.66 -16.15
CA PRO A 148 23.46 -1.07 -15.28
C PRO A 148 22.87 -2.20 -14.45
N GLN A 149 23.16 -2.21 -13.14
CA GLN A 149 22.39 -2.97 -12.16
C GLN A 149 21.05 -2.28 -11.88
N ASP A 150 20.33 -1.91 -12.93
CA ASP A 150 18.95 -1.42 -12.85
C ASP A 150 18.03 -2.61 -13.20
N GLY A 151 17.25 -3.08 -12.23
CA GLY A 151 16.18 -4.05 -12.44
C GLY A 151 16.39 -5.48 -11.91
N ALA A 152 17.42 -5.76 -11.11
CA ALA A 152 17.43 -7.00 -10.33
C ALA A 152 16.32 -6.94 -9.26
N PRO A 153 15.40 -7.93 -9.17
CA PRO A 153 14.35 -7.91 -8.17
C PRO A 153 14.93 -8.05 -6.77
N ASP A 154 14.32 -7.37 -5.80
CA ASP A 154 14.75 -7.37 -4.40
C ASP A 154 14.77 -8.82 -3.84
N ALA A 155 15.99 -9.33 -3.61
CA ALA A 155 16.23 -10.72 -3.23
C ALA A 155 15.68 -11.09 -1.84
N ARG A 156 15.18 -10.13 -1.07
CA ARG A 156 14.56 -10.32 0.25
C ARG A 156 13.06 -10.63 0.17
N LEU A 157 12.45 -10.51 -1.01
CA LEU A 157 11.03 -10.79 -1.20
C LEU A 157 10.81 -12.29 -1.37
N ALA A 158 9.98 -12.88 -0.51
CA ALA A 158 9.65 -14.29 -0.56
C ALA A 158 9.00 -14.64 -1.90
N ARG A 159 9.46 -15.73 -2.53
CA ARG A 159 8.89 -16.25 -3.79
C ARG A 159 7.70 -17.15 -3.50
N VAL A 160 6.70 -17.10 -4.36
CA VAL A 160 5.49 -17.94 -4.27
C VAL A 160 5.85 -19.43 -4.28
N GLY A 161 6.82 -19.85 -5.10
CA GLY A 161 7.29 -21.23 -5.15
C GLY A 161 8.16 -21.69 -3.97
N ALA A 162 8.50 -20.79 -3.04
CA ALA A 162 9.10 -21.13 -1.75
C ALA A 162 8.06 -21.24 -0.62
N MET A 163 6.80 -20.81 -0.85
CA MET A 163 5.73 -20.94 0.13
C MET A 163 5.28 -22.40 0.25
N SER A 164 4.87 -22.79 1.46
CA SER A 164 4.26 -24.11 1.67
C SER A 164 2.97 -24.23 0.83
N ALA A 165 2.61 -25.47 0.46
CA ALA A 165 1.43 -25.71 -0.37
C ALA A 165 0.09 -25.25 0.27
N ALA A 166 0.06 -25.05 1.59
CA ALA A 166 -1.08 -24.48 2.31
C ALA A 166 -1.22 -22.96 2.09
N HIS A 167 -0.11 -22.25 1.88
CA HIS A 167 -0.06 -20.79 1.74
C HIS A 167 0.06 -20.31 0.30
N LYS A 168 0.54 -21.14 -0.62
CA LYS A 168 0.60 -20.79 -2.05
C LYS A 168 -0.82 -20.62 -2.60
N PRO A 169 -1.26 -19.41 -2.99
CA PRO A 169 -2.63 -19.23 -3.45
C PRO A 169 -2.81 -19.84 -4.85
N ALA A 170 -3.97 -20.47 -5.07
CA ALA A 170 -4.22 -21.21 -6.29
C ALA A 170 -4.14 -20.31 -7.55
N GLY A 171 -3.32 -20.71 -8.51
CA GLY A 171 -3.18 -20.03 -9.80
C GLY A 171 -2.14 -18.90 -9.84
N ILE A 172 -1.43 -18.62 -8.73
CA ILE A 172 -0.30 -17.68 -8.74
C ILE A 172 0.98 -18.41 -9.22
N PRO A 173 1.74 -17.85 -10.19
CA PRO A 173 2.98 -18.46 -10.66
C PRO A 173 4.09 -18.49 -9.60
N ASP A 174 4.90 -19.55 -9.61
CA ASP A 174 5.96 -19.80 -8.61
C ASP A 174 7.08 -18.76 -8.59
N ASP A 175 7.34 -18.09 -9.71
CA ASP A 175 8.38 -17.08 -9.86
C ASP A 175 8.00 -15.72 -9.28
N TYR A 176 6.71 -15.50 -8.96
CA TYR A 176 6.22 -14.25 -8.40
C TYR A 176 6.74 -14.03 -6.98
N VAL A 177 6.80 -12.77 -6.56
CA VAL A 177 7.26 -12.35 -5.22
C VAL A 177 6.13 -11.73 -4.43
N ALA A 178 6.11 -11.99 -3.13
CA ALA A 178 5.22 -11.34 -2.18
C ALA A 178 5.71 -9.91 -1.89
N THR A 179 4.78 -8.96 -1.97
CA THR A 179 4.98 -7.54 -1.68
C THR A 179 3.94 -7.07 -0.65
N PRO A 180 4.09 -5.89 -0.03
CA PRO A 180 3.04 -5.23 0.77
C PRO A 180 1.76 -4.82 -0.01
N PHE A 181 1.47 -5.50 -1.12
CA PHE A 181 0.38 -5.22 -2.07
C PHE A 181 -0.14 -6.50 -2.75
N GLY A 182 0.22 -7.70 -2.27
CA GLY A 182 -0.01 -8.97 -2.95
C GLY A 182 1.18 -9.44 -3.79
N TYR A 183 0.92 -10.19 -4.85
CA TYR A 183 1.94 -10.91 -5.60
C TYR A 183 2.19 -10.34 -6.98
N PHE A 184 3.46 -10.12 -7.29
CA PHE A 184 3.89 -9.50 -8.54
C PHE A 184 4.96 -10.34 -9.23
N ALA A 185 4.94 -10.33 -10.56
CA ALA A 185 6.06 -10.84 -11.32
C ALA A 185 7.32 -10.00 -10.98
N PRO A 186 8.50 -10.61 -10.82
CA PRO A 186 9.70 -9.88 -10.37
C PRO A 186 10.09 -8.70 -11.27
N ALA A 187 9.80 -8.80 -12.58
CA ALA A 187 10.05 -7.72 -13.55
C ALA A 187 9.16 -6.47 -13.35
N CYS A 188 8.08 -6.59 -12.58
CA CYS A 188 7.17 -5.50 -12.24
C CYS A 188 7.38 -4.94 -10.83
N VAL A 189 8.42 -5.40 -10.12
CA VAL A 189 8.86 -4.84 -8.82
C VAL A 189 10.23 -4.19 -9.02
N ARG A 190 10.32 -2.88 -8.77
CA ARG A 190 11.53 -2.09 -9.03
C ARG A 190 11.98 -1.28 -7.82
N GLN A 191 13.29 -1.10 -7.68
CA GLN A 191 13.88 -0.29 -6.63
C GLN A 191 14.18 1.14 -7.14
N VAL A 192 13.88 2.13 -6.32
CA VAL A 192 14.19 3.56 -6.50
C VAL A 192 15.30 3.92 -5.53
N HIS A 193 16.51 4.05 -6.05
CA HIS A 193 17.67 4.46 -5.26
C HIS A 193 17.56 5.94 -4.82
N SER A 194 18.23 6.26 -3.72
CA SER A 194 18.29 7.62 -3.16
C SER A 194 18.51 8.71 -4.23
N GLY A 195 17.62 9.70 -4.24
CA GLY A 195 17.66 10.84 -5.17
C GLY A 195 17.02 10.60 -6.54
N LYS A 196 16.73 9.34 -6.94
CA LYS A 196 15.85 9.07 -8.09
C LYS A 196 14.38 9.39 -7.72
N ARG A 197 13.54 9.68 -8.72
CA ARG A 197 12.13 10.08 -8.55
C ARG A 197 11.22 9.51 -9.64
N ILE A 198 10.12 8.87 -9.23
CA ILE A 198 9.04 8.45 -10.13
C ILE A 198 8.21 9.67 -10.54
N LEU A 199 7.94 9.82 -11.83
CA LEU A 199 7.12 10.89 -12.42
C LEU A 199 5.70 10.38 -12.76
N ALA A 200 4.78 11.31 -13.04
CA ALA A 200 3.35 11.01 -13.24
C ALA A 200 3.04 10.10 -14.44
N ASP A 201 3.94 10.03 -15.42
CA ASP A 201 3.89 9.11 -16.57
C ASP A 201 4.47 7.72 -16.27
N GLY A 202 4.98 7.50 -15.05
CA GLY A 202 5.69 6.28 -14.64
C GLY A 202 7.18 6.27 -15.00
N SER A 203 7.72 7.35 -15.58
CA SER A 203 9.15 7.46 -15.90
C SER A 203 9.99 7.72 -14.64
N LEU A 204 11.25 7.28 -14.66
CA LEU A 204 12.18 7.45 -13.54
C LEU A 204 13.18 8.57 -13.85
N GLN A 205 13.11 9.65 -13.08
CA GLN A 205 14.09 10.74 -13.16
C GLN A 205 15.27 10.47 -12.21
N HIS A 206 16.48 10.59 -12.73
CA HIS A 206 17.74 10.47 -12.00
C HIS A 206 18.21 11.82 -11.43
N VAL A 207 19.19 11.79 -10.52
CA VAL A 207 19.75 12.97 -9.83
C VAL A 207 20.42 13.96 -10.80
N ASP A 208 20.99 13.46 -11.89
CA ASP A 208 21.57 14.23 -12.99
C ASP A 208 20.51 14.83 -13.96
N GLY A 209 19.23 14.55 -13.72
CA GLY A 209 18.11 14.99 -14.54
C GLY A 209 17.76 14.07 -15.71
N VAL A 210 18.56 13.01 -15.97
CA VAL A 210 18.26 11.99 -16.98
C VAL A 210 16.93 11.32 -16.66
N ARG A 211 16.15 10.99 -17.70
CA ARG A 211 14.90 10.24 -17.57
C ARG A 211 15.02 8.88 -18.22
N GLU A 212 14.82 7.84 -17.43
CA GLU A 212 14.53 6.50 -17.92
C GLU A 212 13.05 6.45 -18.31
N GLN A 213 12.73 5.85 -19.46
CA GLN A 213 11.35 5.78 -19.95
C GLN A 213 10.45 4.96 -19.03
N ALA A 214 9.16 5.32 -19.00
CA ALA A 214 8.17 4.59 -18.23
C ALA A 214 8.07 3.13 -18.70
N GLN A 215 8.31 2.19 -17.78
CA GLN A 215 8.10 0.77 -18.00
C GLN A 215 6.72 0.40 -17.47
N ALA A 216 5.80 0.01 -18.34
CA ALA A 216 4.54 -0.59 -17.92
C ALA A 216 4.75 -2.09 -17.63
N CYS A 217 4.12 -2.60 -16.58
CA CYS A 217 4.03 -4.04 -16.38
C CYS A 217 3.13 -4.63 -17.47
N THR A 218 3.56 -5.69 -18.15
CA THR A 218 2.74 -6.43 -19.13
C THR A 218 2.18 -7.73 -18.56
N GLN A 219 2.60 -8.09 -17.35
CA GLN A 219 2.18 -9.28 -16.63
C GLN A 219 1.07 -8.90 -15.65
N ASP A 220 0.11 -9.80 -15.46
CA ASP A 220 -0.90 -9.57 -14.42
C ASP A 220 -0.25 -9.70 -13.03
N ASN A 221 -0.84 -9.03 -12.04
CA ASN A 221 -0.52 -9.22 -10.64
C ASN A 221 -1.69 -9.91 -9.94
N PHE A 222 -1.50 -10.27 -8.67
CA PHE A 222 -2.54 -10.84 -7.84
C PHE A 222 -2.64 -10.05 -6.56
N THR A 223 -3.86 -9.85 -6.07
CA THR A 223 -4.08 -9.24 -4.75
C THR A 223 -3.61 -10.18 -3.63
N PRO A 224 -3.53 -9.68 -2.40
CA PRO A 224 -3.87 -10.50 -1.23
C PRO A 224 -5.32 -11.02 -1.36
N SER A 225 -5.67 -12.16 -0.75
CA SER A 225 -6.76 -13.08 -1.17
C SER A 225 -6.65 -13.70 -2.59
N GLY A 226 -5.68 -13.30 -3.43
CA GLY A 226 -5.26 -14.05 -4.64
C GLY A 226 -6.04 -13.76 -5.92
N ALA A 227 -6.89 -12.73 -5.93
CA ALA A 227 -7.64 -12.33 -7.13
C ALA A 227 -6.69 -11.76 -8.20
N ARG A 228 -6.83 -12.23 -9.45
CA ARG A 228 -6.03 -11.78 -10.59
C ARG A 228 -6.41 -10.35 -11.02
N VAL A 229 -5.42 -9.48 -11.12
CA VAL A 229 -5.54 -8.07 -11.50
C VAL A 229 -4.63 -7.78 -12.70
N ARG A 230 -5.19 -7.17 -13.74
CA ARG A 230 -4.43 -6.72 -14.91
C ARG A 230 -3.59 -5.48 -14.59
N PRO A 231 -2.57 -5.14 -15.41
CA PRO A 231 -1.77 -3.93 -15.24
C PRO A 231 -2.57 -2.62 -15.14
N ASP A 232 -3.79 -2.57 -15.69
CA ASP A 232 -4.70 -1.42 -15.60
C ASP A 232 -5.52 -1.37 -14.28
N GLY A 233 -5.17 -2.20 -13.29
CA GLY A 233 -5.85 -2.29 -12.00
C GLY A 233 -7.19 -3.03 -12.03
N ARG A 234 -7.59 -3.60 -13.17
CA ARG A 234 -8.90 -4.27 -13.34
C ARG A 234 -8.84 -5.78 -13.22
N GLY A 235 -9.88 -6.34 -12.62
CA GLY A 235 -10.09 -7.79 -12.53
C GLY A 235 -10.47 -8.40 -13.88
N ILE A 236 -10.65 -9.72 -13.89
CA ILE A 236 -11.14 -10.47 -15.06
C ILE A 236 -12.56 -10.04 -15.51
N ASP A 237 -13.34 -9.44 -14.60
CA ASP A 237 -14.68 -8.90 -14.80
C ASP A 237 -14.70 -7.44 -15.31
N GLY A 238 -13.54 -6.79 -15.40
CA GLY A 238 -13.40 -5.39 -15.79
C GLY A 238 -13.67 -4.37 -14.68
N GLN A 239 -13.94 -4.80 -13.45
CA GLN A 239 -14.04 -3.88 -12.30
C GLN A 239 -12.65 -3.55 -11.75
N GLN A 240 -12.48 -2.38 -11.12
CA GLN A 240 -11.25 -2.10 -10.37
C GLN A 240 -11.21 -2.97 -9.11
N VAL A 241 -10.10 -3.66 -8.88
CA VAL A 241 -9.94 -4.55 -7.70
C VAL A 241 -9.30 -3.82 -6.52
N ARG A 242 -8.46 -2.80 -6.81
CA ARG A 242 -7.63 -2.09 -5.82
C ARG A 242 -8.13 -0.68 -5.47
N SER A 243 -9.36 -0.30 -5.83
CA SER A 243 -9.89 1.03 -5.54
C SER A 243 -10.43 1.13 -4.11
N SER A 244 -10.46 2.34 -3.54
CA SER A 244 -11.03 2.59 -2.20
C SER A 244 -12.50 2.14 -2.09
N ALA A 245 -13.24 2.26 -3.20
CA ALA A 245 -14.60 1.77 -3.33
C ALA A 245 -14.68 0.23 -3.30
N ALA A 246 -13.75 -0.49 -3.95
CA ALA A 246 -13.69 -1.95 -3.90
C ALA A 246 -13.34 -2.46 -2.49
N LEU A 247 -12.36 -1.84 -1.82
CA LEU A 247 -12.01 -2.10 -0.41
C LEU A 247 -13.16 -1.77 0.57
N THR A 248 -14.07 -0.87 0.18
CA THR A 248 -15.30 -0.58 0.94
C THR A 248 -16.44 -1.57 0.62
N ALA A 249 -16.43 -2.19 -0.56
CA ALA A 249 -17.48 -3.09 -1.05
C ALA A 249 -17.24 -4.57 -0.72
N SER A 250 -16.01 -4.98 -0.39
CA SER A 250 -15.67 -6.31 0.15
C SER A 250 -16.51 -6.69 1.39
N ARG A 251 -16.99 -5.69 2.14
CA ARG A 251 -18.00 -5.77 3.21
C ARG A 251 -19.23 -6.67 2.94
N ALA A 252 -19.52 -7.02 1.69
CA ALA A 252 -20.78 -7.65 1.29
C ALA A 252 -20.71 -9.14 0.89
N ARG A 253 -19.53 -9.76 0.77
CA ARG A 253 -19.41 -11.15 0.25
C ARG A 253 -18.21 -11.92 0.79
N SER A 254 -18.43 -12.77 1.79
CA SER A 254 -17.61 -13.96 2.05
C SER A 254 -18.48 -15.14 2.50
N ALA A 255 -18.30 -16.27 1.84
CA ALA A 255 -18.73 -17.59 2.28
C ALA A 255 -17.72 -18.60 1.72
N VAL A 256 -17.29 -19.56 2.56
CA VAL A 256 -16.09 -20.42 2.43
C VAL A 256 -14.80 -19.73 2.92
N PRO A 257 -14.16 -20.24 4.00
CA PRO A 257 -12.90 -19.71 4.53
C PRO A 257 -11.65 -20.30 3.86
N PRO A 258 -10.58 -19.50 3.66
CA PRO A 258 -9.21 -19.94 3.46
C PRO A 258 -8.31 -19.70 4.71
N PRO A 259 -7.14 -20.36 4.82
CA PRO A 259 -6.11 -20.05 5.82
C PRO A 259 -5.54 -18.62 5.68
N ILE A 260 -4.73 -18.16 6.66
CA ILE A 260 -4.03 -16.86 6.61
C ILE A 260 -2.84 -16.87 5.63
N ALA A 261 -3.14 -17.11 4.37
CA ALA A 261 -2.12 -17.16 3.34
C ALA A 261 -1.59 -15.76 2.95
N HIS A 262 -2.46 -14.72 2.95
CA HIS A 262 -2.17 -13.40 2.31
C HIS A 262 -3.30 -12.35 2.46
N ASP A 263 -3.31 -11.46 3.47
CA ASP A 263 -4.11 -10.19 3.42
C ASP A 263 -3.76 -9.13 4.49
N TRP A 264 -4.37 -7.94 4.36
CA TRP A 264 -4.53 -6.90 5.39
C TRP A 264 -5.43 -7.41 6.51
N VAL A 265 -4.86 -8.22 7.41
CA VAL A 265 -5.61 -8.84 8.52
C VAL A 265 -6.31 -7.77 9.35
N GLN A 266 -5.64 -6.65 9.66
CA GLN A 266 -6.17 -5.55 10.49
C GLN A 266 -5.70 -4.18 9.96
N SER A 267 -6.57 -3.16 10.00
CA SER A 267 -6.14 -1.77 9.73
C SER A 267 -7.06 -0.70 10.34
N ALA A 268 -6.51 0.50 10.55
CA ALA A 268 -7.22 1.71 10.94
C ALA A 268 -7.20 2.72 9.78
N ILE A 269 -8.36 3.01 9.19
CA ILE A 269 -8.47 3.81 7.96
C ILE A 269 -9.49 4.94 8.13
N ASP A 270 -9.12 6.16 7.75
CA ASP A 270 -10.04 7.29 7.54
C ASP A 270 -10.29 7.45 6.04
N VAL A 271 -11.57 7.40 5.63
CA VAL A 271 -12.02 7.48 4.23
C VAL A 271 -12.51 8.91 3.96
N THR A 272 -11.76 9.67 3.15
CA THR A 272 -12.03 11.10 2.97
C THR A 272 -11.97 11.57 1.53
N GLY A 273 -12.86 12.50 1.17
CA GLY A 273 -12.77 13.28 -0.08
C GLY A 273 -11.88 14.53 0.05
N ALA A 274 -11.35 14.81 1.24
CA ALA A 274 -10.46 15.94 1.48
C ALA A 274 -9.09 15.69 0.83
N LYS A 275 -8.53 16.74 0.20
CA LYS A 275 -7.20 16.64 -0.42
C LYS A 275 -6.13 16.69 0.67
N MET A 276 -5.37 15.60 0.78
CA MET A 276 -4.37 15.43 1.83
C MET A 276 -3.04 16.09 1.47
N GLY A 277 -2.25 16.40 2.49
CA GLY A 277 -0.90 16.96 2.36
C GLY A 277 0.17 16.20 3.13
N ARG A 278 -0.19 15.49 4.21
CA ARG A 278 0.74 14.64 4.97
C ARG A 278 0.04 13.64 5.89
N ILE A 279 0.63 12.46 6.04
CA ILE A 279 0.48 11.61 7.22
C ILE A 279 1.86 11.30 7.80
N VAL A 280 1.99 11.42 9.11
CA VAL A 280 3.18 11.00 9.86
C VAL A 280 2.75 10.16 11.06
N ALA A 281 3.48 9.10 11.37
CA ALA A 281 3.32 8.29 12.57
C ALA A 281 4.68 7.83 13.11
N SER A 282 4.74 7.54 14.40
CA SER A 282 5.88 6.86 15.03
C SER A 282 5.44 5.48 15.53
N TRP A 283 6.36 4.54 15.61
CA TRP A 283 6.12 3.22 16.22
C TRP A 283 7.44 2.58 16.66
N LYS A 284 7.35 1.56 17.49
CA LYS A 284 8.49 0.77 17.96
C LYS A 284 8.52 -0.56 17.21
N VAL A 285 9.69 -1.02 16.81
CA VAL A 285 9.87 -2.38 16.27
C VAL A 285 9.61 -3.39 17.40
N PRO A 286 8.67 -4.33 17.23
CA PRO A 286 8.37 -5.33 18.25
C PRO A 286 9.49 -6.39 18.35
N GLN A 287 9.36 -7.36 19.23
CA GLN A 287 10.29 -8.51 19.26
C GLN A 287 10.19 -9.31 17.95
N ASN A 288 11.20 -10.14 17.70
CA ASN A 288 11.06 -11.17 16.67
C ASN A 288 10.04 -12.21 17.17
N PRO A 289 9.26 -12.82 16.28
CA PRO A 289 8.44 -14.00 16.56
C PRO A 289 9.20 -15.11 17.29
N THR A 290 8.48 -15.91 18.09
CA THR A 290 9.08 -17.05 18.81
C THR A 290 9.08 -18.33 17.98
N ASP A 291 8.13 -18.49 17.05
CA ASP A 291 8.24 -19.45 15.95
C ASP A 291 8.69 -18.72 14.68
N VAL A 292 9.71 -19.26 14.01
CA VAL A 292 10.33 -18.66 12.83
C VAL A 292 10.32 -19.68 11.70
N ALA A 293 9.45 -19.40 10.73
CA ALA A 293 9.20 -20.18 9.54
C ALA A 293 9.41 -19.29 8.30
N HIS A 294 8.55 -19.43 7.29
CA HIS A 294 8.59 -18.65 6.04
C HIS A 294 7.69 -17.40 6.08
N GLN A 295 7.25 -16.97 7.27
CA GLN A 295 6.28 -15.89 7.38
C GLN A 295 6.85 -14.54 6.96
N THR A 296 6.01 -13.70 6.38
CA THR A 296 6.29 -12.27 6.17
C THR A 296 5.22 -11.45 6.87
N VAL A 297 5.64 -10.47 7.66
CA VAL A 297 4.73 -9.57 8.41
C VAL A 297 5.09 -8.14 8.10
N TYR A 298 4.13 -7.35 7.62
CA TYR A 298 4.29 -5.93 7.31
C TYR A 298 3.45 -5.07 8.26
N PHE A 299 4.07 -4.00 8.75
CA PHE A 299 3.45 -2.96 9.57
C PHE A 299 3.72 -1.60 8.94
N PHE A 300 2.66 -0.82 8.68
CA PHE A 300 2.79 0.50 8.06
C PHE A 300 1.59 1.44 8.36
N PRO A 301 1.81 2.76 8.51
CA PRO A 301 0.82 3.77 8.16
C PRO A 301 0.88 4.05 6.64
N GLY A 302 0.02 4.92 6.11
CA GLY A 302 0.12 5.32 4.70
C GLY A 302 -1.04 6.16 4.17
N MET A 303 -1.08 6.30 2.84
CA MET A 303 -2.24 6.84 2.13
C MET A 303 -2.50 6.05 0.83
N GLN A 304 -3.74 6.02 0.35
CA GLN A 304 -4.13 5.41 -0.93
C GLN A 304 -5.17 6.23 -1.70
N SER A 305 -5.11 6.21 -3.04
CA SER A 305 -6.06 6.81 -3.98
C SER A 305 -6.87 5.78 -4.79
N ASP A 306 -7.92 6.21 -5.50
CA ASP A 306 -8.82 5.34 -6.29
C ASP A 306 -8.19 4.80 -7.59
N ASP A 307 -7.41 5.60 -8.31
CA ASP A 307 -6.44 5.09 -9.29
C ASP A 307 -5.24 4.59 -8.47
N PRO A 308 -5.04 3.27 -8.34
CA PRO A 308 -4.60 2.67 -7.08
C PRO A 308 -3.14 3.02 -6.80
N THR A 309 -2.93 4.16 -6.13
CA THR A 309 -1.63 4.68 -5.73
C THR A 309 -1.60 4.69 -4.22
N ILE A 310 -0.90 3.73 -3.63
CA ILE A 310 -0.69 3.59 -2.20
C ILE A 310 0.76 3.94 -1.86
N LEU A 311 0.93 4.76 -0.82
CA LEU A 311 2.19 5.34 -0.36
C LEU A 311 2.41 4.98 1.11
N GLN A 312 3.42 4.15 1.39
CA GLN A 312 3.59 3.60 2.73
C GLN A 312 5.06 3.43 3.15
N PRO A 313 5.46 3.96 4.33
CA PRO A 313 6.70 3.60 4.99
C PRO A 313 6.51 2.29 5.78
N VAL A 314 7.19 1.23 5.34
CA VAL A 314 6.95 -0.14 5.79
C VAL A 314 8.05 -0.61 6.73
N LEU A 315 7.64 -1.21 7.84
CA LEU A 315 8.43 -2.13 8.65
C LEU A 315 8.05 -3.57 8.24
N GLY A 316 9.02 -4.34 7.74
CA GLY A 316 8.81 -5.72 7.31
C GLY A 316 9.65 -6.72 8.11
N TYR A 317 9.02 -7.81 8.55
CA TYR A 317 9.69 -9.00 9.07
C TYR A 317 9.85 -10.04 7.96
N ARG A 318 11.00 -10.71 7.96
CA ARG A 318 11.32 -11.84 7.07
C ARG A 318 11.61 -13.07 7.92
N GLY A 319 10.77 -14.10 7.81
CA GLY A 319 10.99 -15.39 8.48
C GLY A 319 12.28 -16.07 8.00
N ASP A 320 12.46 -16.19 6.68
CA ASP A 320 13.62 -16.84 6.03
C ASP A 320 15.00 -16.35 6.54
N SER A 321 15.10 -15.08 6.95
CA SER A 321 16.32 -14.47 7.47
C SER A 321 16.22 -14.03 8.94
N ASN A 322 15.09 -14.24 9.61
CA ASN A 322 14.79 -13.82 10.98
C ASN A 322 15.15 -12.34 11.26
N THR A 323 14.72 -11.43 10.38
CA THR A 323 15.15 -10.01 10.40
C THR A 323 14.03 -9.02 10.16
N TRP A 324 14.14 -7.86 10.80
CA TRP A 324 13.36 -6.66 10.48
C TRP A 324 14.10 -5.74 9.50
N ASP A 325 13.36 -5.20 8.54
CA ASP A 325 13.82 -4.18 7.60
C ASP A 325 12.82 -3.04 7.44
N LEU A 326 13.31 -1.90 6.96
CA LEU A 326 12.52 -0.70 6.69
C LEU A 326 12.70 -0.29 5.24
N SER A 327 11.59 -0.03 4.55
CA SER A 327 11.57 0.42 3.15
C SER A 327 10.32 1.26 2.86
N SER A 328 10.44 2.26 2.00
CA SER A 328 9.32 3.09 1.54
C SER A 328 8.77 2.56 0.22
N TRP A 329 7.45 2.44 0.08
CA TRP A 329 6.83 1.81 -1.09
C TRP A 329 5.81 2.70 -1.81
N ASN A 330 5.67 2.45 -3.11
CA ASN A 330 4.63 2.95 -4.00
C ASN A 330 4.11 1.79 -4.88
N CYS A 331 2.79 1.70 -5.03
CA CYS A 331 2.09 0.71 -5.86
C CYS A 331 0.80 1.36 -6.32
N CYS A 332 0.16 1.01 -7.42
CA CYS A 332 0.48 0.02 -8.46
C CYS A 332 0.18 0.61 -9.84
N GLN A 333 0.60 1.86 -10.07
CA GLN A 333 0.33 2.56 -11.32
C GLN A 333 0.88 1.74 -12.50
N ASN A 334 0.02 1.42 -13.47
CA ASN A 334 0.34 0.54 -14.61
C ASN A 334 0.91 -0.84 -14.22
N GLY A 335 0.49 -1.39 -13.07
CA GLY A 335 0.89 -2.70 -12.56
C GLY A 335 2.30 -2.75 -11.96
N MET A 336 3.00 -1.61 -11.86
CA MET A 336 4.34 -1.52 -11.31
C MET A 336 4.33 -1.27 -9.80
N VAL A 337 5.13 -2.04 -9.07
CA VAL A 337 5.45 -1.80 -7.66
C VAL A 337 6.85 -1.20 -7.58
N TRP A 338 7.00 -0.17 -6.75
CA TRP A 338 8.25 0.50 -6.46
C TRP A 338 8.56 0.46 -4.97
N SER A 339 9.81 0.15 -4.62
CA SER A 339 10.36 0.28 -3.27
C SER A 339 11.54 1.24 -3.27
N SER A 340 11.88 1.85 -2.13
CA SER A 340 13.16 2.51 -1.94
C SER A 340 14.29 1.49 -1.70
N ASP A 341 15.52 2.00 -1.59
CA ASP A 341 16.54 1.33 -0.77
C ASP A 341 15.97 0.92 0.61
N PHE A 342 16.55 -0.10 1.23
CA PHE A 342 16.16 -0.56 2.56
C PHE A 342 17.26 -0.32 3.61
N ILE A 343 16.86 -0.27 4.87
CA ILE A 343 17.78 -0.26 6.02
C ILE A 343 17.35 -1.34 7.03
N PRO A 344 18.30 -2.01 7.70
CA PRO A 344 17.98 -2.96 8.75
C PRO A 344 17.39 -2.27 9.97
N ALA A 345 16.50 -2.97 10.67
CA ALA A 345 15.98 -2.57 11.96
C ALA A 345 16.13 -3.72 12.97
N LYS A 346 15.96 -3.41 14.25
CA LYS A 346 16.02 -4.39 15.35
C LYS A 346 14.87 -4.17 16.32
N ALA A 347 14.46 -5.26 16.98
CA ALA A 347 13.53 -5.19 18.09
C ALA A 347 13.94 -4.10 19.09
N GLY A 348 13.01 -3.20 19.42
CA GLY A 348 13.27 -2.05 20.27
C GLY A 348 13.58 -0.73 19.55
N ASP A 349 13.94 -0.76 18.27
CA ASP A 349 14.19 0.46 17.50
C ASP A 349 12.92 1.34 17.40
N GLN A 350 13.12 2.65 17.43
CA GLN A 350 12.06 3.64 17.25
C GLN A 350 12.05 4.09 15.79
N ILE A 351 10.87 4.06 15.19
CA ILE A 351 10.64 4.32 13.77
C ILE A 351 9.75 5.55 13.62
N VAL A 352 10.01 6.34 12.58
CA VAL A 352 9.10 7.37 12.08
C VAL A 352 8.85 7.11 10.60
N GLY A 353 7.58 7.02 10.24
CA GLY A 353 7.12 7.01 8.86
C GLY A 353 6.46 8.34 8.52
N ASP A 354 6.86 8.98 7.42
CA ASP A 354 6.38 10.30 7.01
C ASP A 354 6.10 10.34 5.50
N THR A 355 4.82 10.33 5.13
CA THR A 355 4.34 10.43 3.76
C THR A 355 3.79 11.84 3.54
N TYR A 356 4.45 12.65 2.71
CA TYR A 356 4.14 14.08 2.60
C TYR A 356 4.29 14.67 1.19
N ALA A 357 3.44 15.64 0.90
CA ALA A 357 3.49 16.49 -0.28
C ALA A 357 4.73 17.40 -0.24
N THR A 358 5.48 17.47 -1.34
CA THR A 358 6.72 18.25 -1.42
C THR A 358 6.57 19.63 -2.04
N CYS A 359 5.43 19.94 -2.65
CA CYS A 359 5.16 21.28 -3.18
C CYS A 359 4.44 22.16 -2.16
N ASN A 360 5.06 23.30 -1.81
CA ASN A 360 4.57 24.24 -0.81
C ASN A 360 4.04 25.52 -1.49
N ASN A 361 2.86 25.44 -2.10
CA ASN A 361 2.22 26.55 -2.82
C ASN A 361 0.74 26.78 -2.44
N GLY A 362 0.27 26.15 -1.36
CA GLY A 362 -1.12 26.26 -0.89
C GLY A 362 -2.16 25.64 -1.83
N ARG A 363 -1.76 24.72 -2.71
CA ARG A 363 -2.64 23.98 -3.64
C ARG A 363 -2.45 22.46 -3.48
N PRO A 364 -3.43 21.63 -3.87
CA PRO A 364 -3.28 20.18 -3.87
C PRO A 364 -2.04 19.75 -4.66
N CYS A 365 -1.25 18.84 -4.08
CA CYS A 365 0.06 18.48 -4.59
C CYS A 365 0.07 17.08 -5.18
N ALA A 366 0.53 16.94 -6.42
CA ALA A 366 0.80 15.62 -7.03
C ALA A 366 2.20 15.08 -6.69
N ASN A 367 3.12 15.91 -6.18
CA ASN A 367 4.49 15.51 -5.87
C ASN A 367 4.65 15.13 -4.38
N TRP A 368 5.07 13.90 -4.11
CA TRP A 368 5.19 13.34 -2.76
C TRP A 368 6.57 12.71 -2.52
N ASN A 369 6.87 12.57 -1.22
CA ASN A 369 7.92 11.70 -0.68
C ASN A 369 7.29 10.75 0.34
N VAL A 370 7.90 9.58 0.49
CA VAL A 370 7.62 8.59 1.54
C VAL A 370 8.94 8.32 2.25
N ASP A 371 9.08 8.81 3.48
CA ASP A 371 10.28 8.66 4.29
C ASP A 371 10.05 7.57 5.35
N THR A 372 10.98 6.62 5.42
CA THR A 372 11.02 5.61 6.49
C THR A 372 12.32 5.78 7.25
N ARG A 373 12.23 6.15 8.54
CA ARG A 373 13.39 6.50 9.36
C ARG A 373 13.47 5.66 10.63
N ASN A 374 14.61 5.01 10.83
CA ASN A 374 14.99 4.46 12.12
C ASN A 374 15.65 5.56 12.95
N VAL A 375 14.93 6.15 13.91
CA VAL A 375 15.46 7.26 14.72
C VAL A 375 16.46 6.79 15.77
N THR A 376 16.43 5.51 16.18
CA THR A 376 17.43 4.92 17.08
C THR A 376 18.81 4.85 16.41
N THR A 377 18.89 4.39 15.16
CA THR A 377 20.17 4.29 14.41
C THR A 377 20.51 5.54 13.60
N GLY A 378 19.59 6.50 13.50
CA GLY A 378 19.72 7.72 12.69
C GLY A 378 19.57 7.51 11.18
N LYS A 379 19.41 6.27 10.70
CA LYS A 379 19.30 5.92 9.29
C LYS A 379 17.90 6.22 8.73
N SER A 380 17.83 6.56 7.44
CA SER A 380 16.58 6.83 6.74
C SER A 380 16.67 6.38 5.29
N VAL A 381 15.53 5.97 4.73
CA VAL A 381 15.32 5.76 3.30
C VAL A 381 14.14 6.60 2.83
N ARG A 382 14.11 6.92 1.52
CA ARG A 382 13.10 7.77 0.90
C ARG A 382 12.72 7.22 -0.46
N LEU A 383 11.42 7.12 -0.73
CA LEU A 383 10.88 6.98 -2.08
C LEU A 383 10.28 8.33 -2.51
N SER A 384 10.68 8.82 -3.68
CA SER A 384 10.19 10.09 -4.25
C SER A 384 9.28 9.79 -5.44
N THR A 385 8.01 10.21 -5.39
CA THR A 385 6.99 9.74 -6.35
C THR A 385 5.86 10.74 -6.57
N THR A 386 4.98 10.45 -7.52
CA THR A 386 3.69 11.13 -7.68
C THR A 386 2.55 10.39 -6.99
N TYR A 387 1.47 11.12 -6.70
CA TYR A 387 0.24 10.61 -6.09
C TYR A 387 -0.95 11.20 -6.84
N ASP A 388 -2.00 10.39 -7.07
CA ASP A 388 -3.27 10.93 -7.59
C ASP A 388 -4.00 11.71 -6.50
N ILE A 389 -3.62 12.99 -6.37
CA ILE A 389 -4.32 13.95 -5.54
C ILE A 389 -5.68 14.36 -6.10
N ASN A 390 -6.05 13.97 -7.33
CA ASN A 390 -7.32 14.33 -7.93
C ASN A 390 -8.43 13.32 -7.63
N SER A 391 -8.11 12.07 -7.29
CA SER A 391 -9.03 11.01 -6.82
C SER A 391 -10.19 11.50 -5.96
N ASN A 392 -11.39 10.97 -6.21
CA ASN A 392 -12.58 11.37 -5.44
C ASN A 392 -12.51 10.89 -3.99
N THR A 393 -11.80 9.78 -3.74
CA THR A 393 -11.59 9.19 -2.42
C THR A 393 -10.10 9.05 -2.14
N HIS A 394 -9.71 9.38 -0.91
CA HIS A 394 -8.40 9.08 -0.35
C HIS A 394 -8.61 8.25 0.93
N LEU A 395 -7.83 7.19 1.07
CA LEU A 395 -7.69 6.46 2.32
C LEU A 395 -6.46 7.02 3.05
N VAL A 396 -6.64 7.38 4.31
CA VAL A 396 -5.55 7.71 5.23
C VAL A 396 -5.42 6.53 6.19
N ILE A 397 -4.26 5.89 6.24
CA ILE A 397 -4.05 4.64 6.98
C ILE A 397 -3.25 4.98 8.24
N GLY A 398 -3.91 4.98 9.39
CA GLY A 398 -3.25 5.24 10.69
C GLY A 398 -2.33 4.11 11.14
N GLY A 399 -2.60 2.90 10.64
CA GLY A 399 -1.79 1.71 10.82
C GLY A 399 -2.46 0.51 10.15
N ALA A 400 -1.67 -0.42 9.62
CA ALA A 400 -2.11 -1.68 9.06
C ALA A 400 -1.16 -2.82 9.44
N LEU A 401 -1.71 -4.03 9.47
CA LEU A 401 -1.03 -5.32 9.55
C LEU A 401 -1.39 -6.12 8.30
N GLU A 402 -0.38 -6.49 7.53
CA GLU A 402 -0.49 -7.35 6.37
C GLU A 402 0.48 -8.54 6.54
N VAL A 403 0.02 -9.76 6.26
CA VAL A 403 0.84 -10.97 6.44
C VAL A 403 0.80 -11.92 5.25
N TYR A 404 1.84 -12.75 5.17
CA TYR A 404 1.94 -13.87 4.25
C TYR A 404 2.49 -15.09 4.98
N SER A 405 1.94 -16.27 4.69
CA SER A 405 2.42 -17.56 5.22
C SER A 405 2.52 -17.64 6.75
N VAL A 406 1.40 -17.39 7.45
CA VAL A 406 1.32 -17.49 8.93
C VAL A 406 0.43 -18.67 9.34
N ASP A 407 1.04 -19.70 9.94
CA ASP A 407 0.40 -20.92 10.44
C ASP A 407 -0.08 -20.81 11.90
N SER A 408 0.50 -19.91 12.70
CA SER A 408 0.29 -19.88 14.14
C SER A 408 0.55 -18.50 14.77
N CYS A 409 -0.02 -18.26 15.96
CA CYS A 409 0.05 -16.93 16.59
C CYS A 409 1.46 -16.58 17.11
N ASP A 410 2.30 -17.56 17.41
CA ASP A 410 3.69 -17.39 17.81
C ASP A 410 4.65 -17.07 16.65
N GLN A 411 4.14 -17.11 15.41
CA GLN A 411 4.80 -16.54 14.22
C GLN A 411 4.59 -15.03 14.08
N TYR A 412 3.71 -14.43 14.88
CA TYR A 412 3.70 -12.99 15.15
C TYR A 412 4.66 -12.65 16.31
N PRO A 413 5.04 -11.37 16.49
CA PRO A 413 5.78 -10.93 17.65
C PRO A 413 5.08 -11.25 18.99
N PRO A 414 5.80 -11.75 20.01
CA PRO A 414 5.22 -12.07 21.32
C PRO A 414 4.71 -10.83 22.11
N ASP A 415 4.93 -9.60 21.60
CA ASP A 415 4.29 -8.39 22.12
C ASP A 415 2.75 -8.42 21.98
N GLY A 416 2.20 -9.23 21.06
CA GLY A 416 0.76 -9.39 20.80
C GLY A 416 0.04 -8.11 20.32
N ARG A 417 0.80 -7.07 19.98
CA ARG A 417 0.31 -5.81 19.42
C ARG A 417 1.43 -4.97 18.83
N ILE A 418 1.04 -4.02 17.98
CA ILE A 418 1.85 -2.85 17.63
C ILE A 418 1.02 -1.58 17.79
N THR A 419 1.64 -0.49 18.24
CA THR A 419 1.01 0.83 18.33
C THR A 419 1.73 1.84 17.45
N PHE A 420 1.02 2.37 16.46
CA PHE A 420 1.36 3.60 15.77
C PHE A 420 0.88 4.76 16.65
N ASN A 421 1.81 5.61 17.10
CA ASN A 421 1.54 6.75 17.97
C ASN A 421 1.97 8.07 17.33
N ALA A 422 1.61 9.18 17.99
CA ALA A 422 1.87 10.55 17.52
C ALA A 422 1.36 10.80 16.09
N ILE A 423 0.25 10.15 15.70
CA ILE A 423 -0.29 10.25 14.34
C ILE A 423 -0.69 11.70 14.05
N GLY A 424 -0.11 12.24 12.99
CA GLY A 424 -0.37 13.58 12.47
C GLY A 424 -0.90 13.48 11.05
N VAL A 425 -2.18 13.76 10.88
CA VAL A 425 -2.85 13.84 9.58
C VAL A 425 -3.06 15.30 9.21
N TYR A 426 -2.73 15.70 7.98
CA TYR A 426 -2.79 17.08 7.52
C TYR A 426 -3.39 17.18 6.11
N ASP A 427 -4.26 18.18 5.91
CA ASP A 427 -4.77 18.55 4.60
C ASP A 427 -3.67 19.15 3.69
N TYR A 428 -4.01 19.41 2.43
CA TYR A 428 -3.09 20.00 1.45
C TYR A 428 -2.61 21.43 1.79
N LYS A 429 -3.23 22.11 2.77
CA LYS A 429 -2.81 23.40 3.30
C LYS A 429 -1.94 23.25 4.56
N LEU A 430 -1.60 22.01 4.92
CA LEU A 430 -0.93 21.62 6.17
C LEU A 430 -1.74 21.99 7.43
N GLY A 431 -3.05 22.11 7.30
CA GLY A 431 -3.99 22.17 8.42
C GLY A 431 -4.12 20.77 9.04
N ARG A 432 -3.85 20.66 10.35
CA ARG A 432 -3.95 19.39 11.07
C ARG A 432 -5.41 18.95 11.19
N VAL A 433 -5.72 17.74 10.71
CA VAL A 433 -7.00 17.07 10.95
C VAL A 433 -7.01 16.62 12.42
N GLN A 434 -7.87 17.24 13.23
CA GLN A 434 -7.82 17.06 14.69
C GLN A 434 -8.40 15.71 15.17
N SER A 435 -9.39 15.19 14.43
CA SER A 435 -10.03 13.91 14.68
C SER A 435 -10.27 13.22 13.34
N PRO A 436 -9.30 12.45 12.82
CA PRO A 436 -9.52 11.58 11.66
C PRO A 436 -10.65 10.59 11.97
N ALA A 437 -11.50 10.32 10.98
CA ALA A 437 -12.68 9.47 11.15
C ALA A 437 -12.31 7.99 11.00
N TRP A 438 -11.43 7.50 11.88
CA TRP A 438 -10.93 6.13 11.82
C TRP A 438 -12.06 5.10 11.88
N VAL A 439 -12.02 4.19 10.92
CA VAL A 439 -12.78 2.94 10.90
C VAL A 439 -11.78 1.81 11.09
N SER A 440 -12.04 0.95 12.07
CA SER A 440 -11.34 -0.31 12.27
C SER A 440 -11.81 -1.32 11.22
N TYR A 441 -10.88 -1.87 10.46
CA TYR A 441 -11.09 -2.98 9.53
C TYR A 441 -10.39 -4.22 10.09
N SER A 442 -11.11 -5.33 10.09
CA SER A 442 -10.65 -6.61 10.61
C SER A 442 -11.15 -7.70 9.65
N ASP A 443 -10.27 -8.19 8.77
CA ASP A 443 -10.56 -9.30 7.86
C ASP A 443 -10.07 -10.63 8.44
N SER A 444 -10.33 -10.82 9.74
CA SER A 444 -9.97 -12.03 10.49
C SER A 444 -11.10 -13.07 10.55
N SER A 445 -12.31 -12.69 10.12
CA SER A 445 -13.50 -13.55 10.21
C SER A 445 -13.45 -14.70 9.20
N GLY A 446 -13.03 -15.88 9.66
CA GLY A 446 -12.86 -17.07 8.83
C GLY A 446 -11.41 -17.51 8.66
N LEU A 447 -10.45 -16.81 9.26
CA LEU A 447 -9.07 -17.29 9.33
C LEU A 447 -8.96 -18.52 10.23
N ASP A 448 -8.26 -19.57 9.76
CA ASP A 448 -8.06 -20.82 10.51
C ASP A 448 -7.32 -20.61 11.85
N VAL A 449 -6.48 -19.58 11.92
CA VAL A 449 -5.75 -19.17 13.13
C VAL A 449 -6.41 -17.89 13.68
N GLN A 450 -6.75 -17.88 14.96
CA GLN A 450 -7.41 -16.75 15.61
C GLN A 450 -6.53 -16.18 16.72
N CYS A 451 -5.84 -15.07 16.43
CA CYS A 451 -4.85 -14.48 17.31
C CYS A 451 -5.38 -13.19 17.96
N ASN A 452 -6.54 -13.24 18.61
CA ASN A 452 -7.10 -12.12 19.40
C ASN A 452 -7.15 -10.75 18.66
N TYR A 453 -7.41 -10.80 17.36
CA TYR A 453 -7.35 -9.65 16.46
C TYR A 453 -8.27 -8.49 16.88
N ASP A 454 -7.71 -7.28 17.02
CA ASP A 454 -8.44 -6.06 17.39
C ASP A 454 -7.72 -4.80 16.87
N VAL A 455 -8.48 -3.73 16.59
CA VAL A 455 -7.95 -2.41 16.21
C VAL A 455 -8.57 -1.32 17.07
N GLN A 456 -7.73 -0.69 17.89
CA GLN A 456 -8.10 0.38 18.82
C GLN A 456 -7.51 1.72 18.36
N THR A 457 -8.34 2.75 18.22
CA THR A 457 -7.92 4.04 17.66
C THR A 457 -8.22 5.21 18.58
N THR A 458 -7.33 6.20 18.59
CA THR A 458 -7.58 7.55 19.09
C THR A 458 -7.33 8.55 17.95
N SER A 459 -7.58 9.85 18.16
CA SER A 459 -7.23 10.87 17.16
C SER A 459 -5.73 10.95 16.82
N THR A 460 -4.85 10.32 17.59
CA THR A 460 -3.39 10.36 17.42
C THR A 460 -2.70 9.00 17.54
N SER A 461 -3.45 7.89 17.54
CA SER A 461 -2.88 6.55 17.60
C SER A 461 -3.76 5.48 16.99
N ALA A 462 -3.15 4.43 16.45
CA ALA A 462 -3.79 3.18 16.08
C ALA A 462 -2.99 2.03 16.72
N THR A 463 -3.65 1.18 17.49
CA THR A 463 -3.08 -0.05 18.05
C THR A 463 -3.74 -1.23 17.38
N ILE A 464 -2.92 -2.12 16.82
CA ILE A 464 -3.35 -3.37 16.20
C ILE A 464 -2.90 -4.50 17.13
N SER A 465 -3.84 -5.33 17.56
CA SER A 465 -3.58 -6.56 18.34
C SER A 465 -3.64 -7.78 17.44
N TYR A 466 -2.83 -8.79 17.77
CA TYR A 466 -2.65 -10.05 17.06
C TYR A 466 -2.04 -11.10 18.01
#